data_AF-A0A5C3ES59-F1
#
_entry.id   AF-A0A5C3ES59-F1
#
_cell.length_a   1.000
_cell.length_b   1.000
_cell.length_c   1.000
_cell.angle_alpha   90.00
_cell.angle_beta   90.00
_cell.angle_gamma   90.00
#
_symmetry.space_group_name_H-M   'P 1'
#
loop_
_entity.id
_entity.type
_entity.pdbx_description
1 polymer ?
#
loop_
_entity_poly.entity_id
_entity_poly.type
_entity_poly.pdbx_seq_one_letter_code
_entity_poly.pdbx_strand_id
1 'polypeptide(L)'
;MLSPATASSALSALRTVSRRSAKVVAPSSRTFSSTATSSLVQPMPTATPMLVRCASASSSALTRPQHRGQRRPYATSPSATSSPNDPAEEESQRFLEEGTTHLESGDLEKAKAAYKRSLEIKRNSSALFNLGVCHYHDRDLAAAIEAWNESLRLSPESADAHTNLASAYVLSKPSRPDLAVDHLKTAATITPDDPEIQYNLAAVLEACEQLEEALTAYKRALDGGIQRAEQNIRNCSAKILGAKVAIQQQQEAEEEERKRKERHGGGN
;
A
#
# COMPACT_ATOMS: atom_id res chain seq x y z
N MET A 1 3.50 27.11 11.05
CA MET A 1 2.39 26.52 11.82
C MET A 1 1.14 26.68 10.98
N LEU A 2 0.48 25.59 10.62
CA LEU A 2 -0.74 25.64 9.79
C LEU A 2 -1.87 26.30 10.57
N SER A 3 -2.70 27.08 9.88
CA SER A 3 -3.91 27.63 10.49
C SER A 3 -4.84 26.48 10.93
N PRO A 4 -5.47 26.56 12.12
CA PRO A 4 -6.37 25.51 12.60
C PRO A 4 -7.53 25.20 11.64
N ALA A 5 -7.93 26.17 10.80
CA ALA A 5 -8.95 25.97 9.78
C ALA A 5 -8.49 25.09 8.59
N THR A 6 -7.22 25.19 8.19
CA THR A 6 -6.69 24.42 7.04
C THR A 6 -6.42 22.97 7.42
N ALA A 7 -5.95 22.74 8.65
CA ALA A 7 -5.86 21.40 9.22
C ALA A 7 -7.23 20.70 9.23
N SER A 8 -8.30 21.41 9.61
CA SER A 8 -9.66 20.84 9.68
C SER A 8 -10.22 20.36 8.33
N SER A 9 -9.83 20.98 7.21
CA SER A 9 -10.26 20.56 5.86
C SER A 9 -9.58 19.26 5.43
N ALA A 10 -8.25 19.18 5.56
CA ALA A 10 -7.48 17.96 5.28
C ALA A 10 -7.89 16.79 6.20
N LEU A 11 -8.10 17.08 7.49
CA LEU A 11 -8.61 16.11 8.47
C LEU A 11 -9.99 15.57 8.09
N SER A 12 -10.87 16.40 7.53
CA SER A 12 -12.21 15.99 7.09
C SER A 12 -12.15 15.07 5.86
N ALA A 13 -11.35 15.45 4.86
CA ALA A 13 -11.11 14.65 3.67
C ALA A 13 -10.58 13.25 4.02
N LEU A 14 -9.52 13.17 4.82
CA LEU A 14 -8.86 11.91 5.17
C LEU A 14 -9.70 11.03 6.12
N ARG A 15 -10.54 11.63 6.99
CA ARG A 15 -11.48 10.87 7.84
C ARG A 15 -12.57 10.15 7.05
N THR A 16 -13.06 10.76 5.96
CA THR A 16 -14.07 10.11 5.11
C THR A 16 -13.49 8.96 4.30
N VAL A 17 -12.23 9.06 3.89
CA VAL A 17 -11.52 8.00 3.20
C VAL A 17 -11.21 6.85 4.15
N SER A 18 -10.74 7.09 5.38
CA SER A 18 -10.53 6.02 6.37
C SER A 18 -11.79 5.17 6.66
N ARG A 19 -13.01 5.73 6.52
CA ARG A 19 -14.27 4.96 6.63
C ARG A 19 -14.59 4.09 5.40
N ARG A 20 -14.04 4.42 4.22
CA ARG A 20 -14.19 3.64 2.97
C ARG A 20 -12.99 2.73 2.67
N SER A 21 -11.79 3.16 3.07
CA SER A 21 -10.50 2.47 2.99
C SER A 21 -10.26 1.50 4.14
N ALA A 22 -11.23 1.33 5.06
CA ALA A 22 -11.37 0.12 5.87
C ALA A 22 -11.71 -1.11 5.00
N LYS A 23 -11.26 -1.12 3.74
CA LYS A 23 -11.18 -2.30 2.91
C LYS A 23 -10.04 -3.11 3.52
N VAL A 24 -10.39 -4.02 4.43
CA VAL A 24 -9.42 -4.95 5.00
C VAL A 24 -8.69 -5.59 3.83
N VAL A 25 -7.36 -5.57 3.87
CA VAL A 25 -6.60 -6.31 2.85
C VAL A 25 -6.88 -7.78 3.13
N ALA A 26 -7.77 -8.34 2.32
CA ALA A 26 -8.11 -9.74 2.37
C ALA A 26 -6.83 -10.57 2.16
N PRO A 27 -6.76 -11.77 2.75
CA PRO A 27 -5.79 -12.79 2.39
C PRO A 27 -5.56 -12.81 0.88
N SER A 28 -4.31 -12.70 0.43
CA SER A 28 -3.99 -12.96 -0.96
C SER A 28 -4.10 -14.46 -1.20
N SER A 29 -5.32 -14.98 -1.41
CA SER A 29 -5.52 -16.34 -1.88
C SER A 29 -5.01 -16.40 -3.31
N ARG A 30 -3.76 -16.81 -3.51
CA ARG A 30 -3.28 -17.23 -4.84
C ARG A 30 -4.00 -18.52 -5.23
N THR A 31 -5.25 -18.42 -5.64
CA THR A 31 -5.92 -19.49 -6.37
C THR A 31 -5.48 -19.37 -7.83
N PHE A 32 -4.49 -20.17 -8.22
CA PHE A 32 -4.26 -20.46 -9.63
C PHE A 32 -5.53 -21.13 -10.16
N SER A 33 -6.34 -20.38 -10.90
CA SER A 33 -7.48 -20.94 -11.64
C SER A 33 -6.93 -21.75 -12.80
N SER A 34 -6.87 -23.07 -12.63
CA SER A 34 -6.55 -24.02 -13.69
C SER A 34 -7.74 -24.11 -14.64
N THR A 35 -7.73 -23.30 -15.71
CA THR A 35 -8.62 -23.53 -16.84
C THR A 35 -8.21 -24.82 -17.56
N ALA A 36 -9.04 -25.84 -17.38
CA ALA A 36 -9.01 -27.05 -18.18
C ALA A 36 -9.35 -26.72 -19.63
N THR A 37 -8.43 -27.01 -20.55
CA THR A 37 -8.76 -27.20 -21.96
C THR A 37 -8.31 -28.58 -22.40
N SER A 38 -9.33 -29.40 -22.66
CA SER A 38 -9.30 -30.68 -23.36
C SER A 38 -8.75 -30.50 -24.77
N SER A 39 -7.73 -31.28 -25.16
CA SER A 39 -7.64 -31.85 -26.51
C SER A 39 -6.51 -32.88 -26.67
N LEU A 40 -6.91 -34.08 -27.07
CA LEU A 40 -6.30 -34.92 -28.10
C LEU A 40 -4.88 -35.48 -27.88
N VAL A 41 -4.90 -36.70 -27.35
CA VAL A 41 -4.06 -37.86 -27.69
C VAL A 41 -3.52 -37.81 -29.13
N GLN A 42 -2.18 -37.91 -29.28
CA GLN A 42 -1.52 -38.59 -30.40
C GLN A 42 -0.21 -39.28 -29.94
N PRO A 43 0.21 -40.38 -30.60
CA PRO A 43 1.11 -41.39 -30.03
C PRO A 43 2.60 -41.18 -30.36
N MET A 44 3.45 -41.72 -29.48
CA MET A 44 4.91 -41.81 -29.61
C MET A 44 5.36 -42.70 -30.78
N PRO A 45 6.47 -42.39 -31.47
CA PRO A 45 7.20 -43.39 -32.22
C PRO A 45 8.34 -43.99 -31.40
N THR A 46 8.45 -45.31 -31.51
CA THR A 46 9.43 -46.22 -30.94
C THR A 46 10.85 -45.96 -31.46
N ALA A 47 11.82 -45.79 -30.55
CA ALA A 47 13.24 -45.86 -30.88
C ALA A 47 13.88 -47.09 -30.22
N THR A 48 14.45 -47.93 -31.08
CA THR A 48 15.22 -49.13 -30.81
C THR A 48 16.53 -48.83 -30.06
N PRO A 49 16.97 -49.67 -29.09
CA PRO A 49 18.34 -49.61 -28.61
C PRO A 49 19.24 -50.56 -29.41
N MET A 50 20.31 -50.00 -30.00
CA MET A 50 21.42 -50.76 -30.54
C MET A 50 22.26 -51.40 -29.43
N LEU A 51 22.61 -52.66 -29.67
CA LEU A 51 23.51 -53.51 -28.89
C LEU A 51 24.92 -52.90 -28.80
N VAL A 52 25.43 -52.74 -27.58
CA VAL A 52 26.88 -52.72 -27.33
C VAL A 52 27.24 -53.90 -26.45
N ARG A 53 28.06 -54.77 -27.03
CA ARG A 53 28.61 -56.01 -26.48
C ARG A 53 30.06 -55.74 -26.09
N CYS A 54 30.36 -55.78 -24.79
CA CYS A 54 31.71 -55.98 -24.26
C CYS A 54 31.58 -56.98 -23.10
N ALA A 55 31.96 -58.23 -23.31
CA ALA A 55 33.30 -58.79 -23.10
C ALA A 55 33.47 -59.29 -21.65
N SER A 56 33.53 -60.62 -21.57
CA SER A 56 33.75 -61.45 -20.40
C SER A 56 35.12 -61.23 -19.75
N ALA A 57 35.13 -61.14 -18.43
CA ALA A 57 36.29 -61.53 -17.62
C ALA A 57 35.80 -62.23 -16.35
N SER A 58 36.09 -63.53 -16.27
CA SER A 58 35.92 -64.37 -15.10
C SER A 58 37.02 -64.06 -14.08
N SER A 59 36.66 -63.96 -12.79
CA SER A 59 37.07 -64.95 -11.78
C SER A 59 37.03 -64.41 -10.35
N SER A 60 36.69 -65.35 -9.46
CA SER A 60 37.07 -65.43 -8.04
C SER A 60 36.18 -64.73 -7.01
N ALA A 61 35.13 -65.48 -6.67
CA ALA A 61 34.57 -65.69 -5.34
C ALA A 61 35.34 -65.09 -4.13
N LEU A 62 34.62 -64.27 -3.35
CA LEU A 62 34.75 -64.20 -1.89
C LEU A 62 33.37 -63.90 -1.28
N THR A 63 32.89 -64.87 -0.53
CA THR A 63 31.60 -64.91 0.17
C THR A 63 31.62 -63.97 1.39
N ARG A 64 30.67 -63.02 1.48
CA ARG A 64 30.28 -62.32 2.73
C ARG A 64 28.76 -62.06 2.74
N PRO A 65 28.14 -61.94 3.93
CA PRO A 65 26.86 -62.55 4.21
C PRO A 65 25.68 -61.65 3.87
N GLN A 66 24.54 -62.28 3.59
CA GLN A 66 23.24 -61.62 3.46
C GLN A 66 22.84 -60.95 4.78
N HIS A 67 23.12 -59.65 4.91
CA HIS A 67 22.31 -58.81 5.79
C HIS A 67 21.01 -58.48 5.07
N ARG A 68 19.98 -59.23 5.49
CA ARG A 68 18.56 -59.05 5.24
C ARG A 68 18.22 -57.55 5.17
N GLY A 69 17.88 -57.08 3.98
CA GLY A 69 17.55 -55.70 3.72
C GLY A 69 16.35 -55.26 4.57
N GLN A 70 16.61 -54.45 5.58
CA GLN A 70 15.59 -53.53 6.05
C GLN A 70 15.51 -52.41 5.02
N ARG A 71 14.60 -52.57 4.05
CA ARG A 71 14.10 -51.42 3.29
C ARG A 71 13.62 -50.42 4.32
N ARG A 72 14.33 -49.31 4.47
CA ARG A 72 13.77 -48.10 5.09
C ARG A 72 12.44 -47.87 4.37
N PRO A 73 11.29 -47.71 5.07
CA PRO A 73 10.10 -47.25 4.39
C PRO A 73 10.46 -45.89 3.80
N TYR A 74 10.64 -45.85 2.48
CA TYR A 74 10.72 -44.61 1.74
C TYR A 74 9.44 -43.84 2.04
N ALA A 75 9.58 -42.53 2.19
CA ALA A 75 8.51 -41.57 2.45
C ALA A 75 7.19 -42.05 1.83
N THR A 76 6.19 -42.25 2.69
CA THR A 76 4.81 -42.42 2.27
C THR A 76 4.50 -41.33 1.27
N SER A 77 3.96 -41.72 0.12
CA SER A 77 3.55 -40.82 -0.96
C SER A 77 2.83 -39.60 -0.37
N PRO A 78 3.13 -38.36 -0.84
CA PRO A 78 2.32 -37.22 -0.41
C PRO A 78 0.88 -37.55 -0.76
N SER A 79 0.02 -37.60 0.26
CA SER A 79 -1.40 -37.82 0.04
C SER A 79 -1.91 -36.73 -0.90
N ALA A 80 -2.91 -37.00 -1.73
CA ALA A 80 -3.42 -36.05 -2.73
C ALA A 80 -3.96 -34.73 -2.13
N THR A 81 -3.99 -34.61 -0.80
CA THR A 81 -4.34 -33.43 -0.01
C THR A 81 -3.15 -32.66 0.56
N SER A 82 -1.90 -33.10 0.34
CA SER A 82 -0.71 -32.30 0.68
C SER A 82 -0.62 -31.11 -0.25
N SER A 83 -1.20 -29.99 0.18
CA SER A 83 -0.94 -28.69 -0.43
C SER A 83 0.57 -28.39 -0.27
N PRO A 84 1.24 -27.83 -1.29
CA PRO A 84 2.66 -27.49 -1.23
C PRO A 84 2.98 -26.30 -0.31
N ASN A 85 2.01 -25.82 0.47
CA ASN A 85 2.19 -24.69 1.38
C ASN A 85 2.90 -25.12 2.67
N ASP A 86 3.84 -24.28 3.11
CA ASP A 86 4.51 -24.42 4.40
C ASP A 86 3.44 -24.39 5.53
N PRO A 87 3.39 -25.39 6.44
CA PRO A 87 2.44 -25.38 7.55
C PRO A 87 2.46 -24.09 8.37
N ALA A 88 3.63 -23.43 8.50
CA ALA A 88 3.75 -22.15 9.18
C ALA A 88 3.09 -21.00 8.41
N GLU A 89 3.09 -21.06 7.08
CA GLU A 89 2.40 -20.07 6.23
C GLU A 89 0.89 -20.21 6.35
N GLU A 90 0.37 -21.43 6.35
CA GLU A 90 -1.06 -21.67 6.58
C GLU A 90 -1.49 -21.22 7.99
N GLU A 91 -0.67 -21.48 9.00
CA GLU A 91 -0.96 -21.04 10.38
C GLU A 91 -0.96 -19.50 10.50
N SER A 92 0.06 -18.83 9.95
CA SER A 92 0.13 -17.36 9.90
C SER A 92 -1.07 -16.77 9.16
N GLN A 93 -1.48 -17.40 8.06
CA GLN A 93 -2.60 -16.98 7.23
C GLN A 93 -3.94 -17.13 7.97
N ARG A 94 -4.12 -18.20 8.74
CA ARG A 94 -5.31 -18.39 9.59
C ARG A 94 -5.45 -17.29 10.63
N PHE A 95 -4.37 -16.89 11.29
CA PHE A 95 -4.41 -15.78 12.25
C PHE A 95 -4.65 -14.42 11.56
N LEU A 96 -4.17 -14.23 10.32
CA LEU A 96 -4.50 -13.04 9.52
C LEU A 96 -6.01 -12.98 9.20
N GLU A 97 -6.61 -14.12 8.87
CA GLU A 97 -8.06 -14.25 8.64
C GLU A 97 -8.86 -14.00 9.92
N GLU A 98 -8.47 -14.60 11.04
CA GLU A 98 -9.10 -14.36 12.35
C GLU A 98 -8.99 -12.89 12.78
N GLY A 99 -7.84 -12.25 12.55
CA GLY A 99 -7.69 -10.82 12.83
C GLY A 99 -8.63 -9.97 11.97
N THR A 100 -8.84 -10.36 10.71
CA THR A 100 -9.75 -9.69 9.77
C THR A 100 -11.20 -9.82 10.21
N THR A 101 -11.64 -11.01 10.62
CA THR A 101 -13.01 -11.21 11.12
C THR A 101 -13.27 -10.43 12.41
N HIS A 102 -12.28 -10.34 13.31
CA HIS A 102 -12.37 -9.51 14.50
C HIS A 102 -12.36 -8.01 14.21
N LEU A 103 -11.62 -7.57 13.20
CA LEU A 103 -11.62 -6.17 12.77
C LEU A 103 -13.00 -5.79 12.20
N GLU A 104 -13.59 -6.68 11.40
CA GLU A 104 -14.96 -6.51 10.86
C GLU A 104 -16.03 -6.54 11.95
N SER A 105 -15.85 -7.34 13.02
CA SER A 105 -16.75 -7.33 14.18
C SER A 105 -16.56 -6.11 15.10
N GLY A 106 -15.52 -5.31 14.88
CA GLY A 106 -15.18 -4.15 15.70
C GLY A 106 -14.38 -4.49 16.97
N ASP A 107 -13.98 -5.74 17.16
CA ASP A 107 -13.17 -6.20 18.30
C ASP A 107 -11.68 -5.90 18.06
N LEU A 108 -11.30 -4.61 18.14
CA LEU A 108 -9.95 -4.14 17.83
C LEU A 108 -8.84 -4.85 18.63
N GLU A 109 -9.07 -5.15 19.90
CA GLU A 109 -8.07 -5.81 20.75
C GLU A 109 -7.82 -7.27 20.33
N LYS A 110 -8.87 -8.00 19.93
CA LYS A 110 -8.72 -9.37 19.41
C LYS A 110 -8.08 -9.34 18.02
N ALA A 111 -8.46 -8.38 17.17
CA ALA A 111 -7.87 -8.20 15.85
C ALA A 111 -6.35 -7.97 15.96
N LYS A 112 -5.91 -7.05 16.82
CA LYS A 112 -4.49 -6.81 17.10
C LYS A 112 -3.77 -8.06 17.59
N ALA A 113 -4.37 -8.82 18.52
CA ALA A 113 -3.78 -10.03 19.05
C ALA A 113 -3.56 -11.08 17.94
N ALA A 114 -4.58 -11.31 17.10
CA ALA A 114 -4.49 -12.24 15.99
C ALA A 114 -3.46 -11.79 14.93
N TYR A 115 -3.42 -10.51 14.56
CA TYR A 115 -2.39 -10.00 13.65
C TYR A 115 -0.98 -10.13 14.23
N LYS A 116 -0.78 -9.86 15.53
CA LYS A 116 0.51 -10.10 16.19
C LYS A 116 0.92 -11.56 16.14
N ARG A 117 -0.01 -12.51 16.39
CA ARG A 117 0.25 -13.95 16.24
C ARG A 117 0.64 -14.33 14.82
N SER A 118 -0.07 -13.81 13.81
CA SER A 118 0.28 -14.01 12.41
C SER A 118 1.73 -13.57 12.12
N LEU A 119 2.13 -12.41 12.64
CA LEU A 119 3.47 -11.82 12.45
C LEU A 119 4.58 -12.53 13.22
N GLU A 120 4.28 -13.11 14.39
CA GLU A 120 5.20 -13.95 15.16
C GLU A 120 5.56 -15.23 14.41
N ILE A 121 4.61 -15.82 13.69
CA ILE A 121 4.82 -17.05 12.89
C ILE A 121 5.54 -16.71 11.58
N LYS A 122 4.97 -15.78 10.80
CA LYS A 122 5.53 -15.35 9.52
C LYS A 122 5.21 -13.89 9.28
N ARG A 123 6.28 -13.10 9.17
CA ARG A 123 6.18 -11.68 8.89
C ARG A 123 5.65 -11.46 7.47
N ASN A 124 4.51 -10.77 7.36
CA ASN A 124 3.84 -10.51 6.08
C ASN A 124 3.29 -9.08 6.03
N SER A 125 3.15 -8.53 4.82
CA SER A 125 2.72 -7.13 4.61
C SER A 125 1.27 -6.91 5.04
N SER A 126 0.37 -7.85 4.75
CA SER A 126 -1.07 -7.68 5.00
C SER A 126 -1.41 -7.60 6.50
N ALA A 127 -0.78 -8.42 7.33
CA ALA A 127 -0.94 -8.36 8.78
C ALA A 127 -0.39 -7.05 9.35
N LEU A 128 0.77 -6.57 8.87
CA LEU A 128 1.31 -5.26 9.26
C LEU A 128 0.37 -4.12 8.85
N PHE A 129 -0.18 -4.17 7.63
CA PHE A 129 -1.13 -3.18 7.15
C PHE A 129 -2.38 -3.12 8.03
N ASN A 130 -3.01 -4.28 8.29
CA ASN A 130 -4.23 -4.34 9.09
C ASN A 130 -3.97 -4.05 10.59
N LEU A 131 -2.79 -4.40 11.12
CA LEU A 131 -2.37 -3.99 12.46
C LEU A 131 -2.26 -2.46 12.56
N GLY A 132 -1.72 -1.81 11.53
CA GLY A 132 -1.69 -0.34 11.44
C GLY A 132 -3.08 0.28 11.42
N VAL A 133 -4.04 -0.33 10.71
CA VAL A 133 -5.46 0.07 10.72
C VAL A 133 -6.04 -0.01 12.13
N CYS A 134 -5.78 -1.10 12.87
CA CYS A 134 -6.24 -1.22 14.26
C CYS A 134 -5.66 -0.12 15.16
N HIS A 135 -4.35 0.12 15.09
CA HIS A 135 -3.71 1.19 15.86
C HIS A 135 -4.25 2.58 15.52
N TYR A 136 -4.55 2.83 14.24
CA TYR A 136 -5.15 4.08 13.81
C TYR A 136 -6.55 4.29 14.40
N HIS A 137 -7.38 3.24 14.45
CA HIS A 137 -8.69 3.29 15.09
C HIS A 137 -8.60 3.57 16.59
N ASP A 138 -7.61 2.98 17.28
CA ASP A 138 -7.33 3.25 18.69
C ASP A 138 -6.60 4.57 18.96
N ARG A 139 -6.41 5.39 17.93
CA ARG A 139 -5.75 6.70 18.00
C ARG A 139 -4.28 6.64 18.39
N ASP A 140 -3.68 5.46 18.38
CA ASP A 140 -2.24 5.25 18.51
C ASP A 140 -1.57 5.44 17.15
N LEU A 141 -1.43 6.71 16.76
CA LEU A 141 -0.89 7.08 15.46
C LEU A 141 0.59 6.72 15.31
N ALA A 142 1.34 6.65 16.41
CA ALA A 142 2.75 6.28 16.38
C ALA A 142 2.91 4.81 15.97
N ALA A 143 2.18 3.91 16.63
CA ALA A 143 2.18 2.50 16.27
C ALA A 143 1.59 2.24 14.87
N ALA A 144 0.57 3.01 14.45
CA ALA A 144 0.02 2.91 13.10
C ALA A 144 1.06 3.27 12.03
N ILE A 145 1.79 4.37 12.23
CA ILE A 145 2.87 4.81 11.32
C ILE A 145 3.98 3.76 11.27
N GLU A 146 4.39 3.20 12.41
CA GLU A 146 5.40 2.15 12.44
C GLU A 146 4.94 0.93 11.63
N ALA A 147 3.76 0.39 11.93
CA ALA A 147 3.21 -0.79 11.27
C ALA A 147 3.07 -0.61 9.75
N TRP A 148 2.58 0.53 9.28
CA TRP A 148 2.47 0.79 7.84
C TRP A 148 3.82 1.01 7.16
N ASN A 149 4.79 1.64 7.83
CA ASN A 149 6.16 1.71 7.31
C ASN A 149 6.78 0.32 7.21
N GLU A 150 6.54 -0.57 8.18
CA GLU A 150 6.96 -1.96 8.12
C GLU A 150 6.31 -2.71 6.96
N SER A 151 5.01 -2.48 6.74
CA SER A 151 4.27 -3.03 5.60
C SER A 151 4.88 -2.58 4.28
N LEU A 152 5.16 -1.30 4.11
CA LEU A 152 5.76 -0.76 2.89
C LEU A 152 7.19 -1.26 2.66
N ARG A 153 7.94 -1.62 3.70
CA ARG A 153 9.23 -2.30 3.53
C ARG A 153 9.10 -3.66 2.85
N LEU A 154 7.96 -4.34 3.02
CA LEU A 154 7.67 -5.64 2.41
C LEU A 154 6.94 -5.51 1.07
N SER A 155 6.03 -4.54 0.95
CA SER A 155 5.27 -4.25 -0.27
C SER A 155 5.25 -2.74 -0.55
N PRO A 156 6.27 -2.22 -1.26
CA PRO A 156 6.40 -0.79 -1.54
C PRO A 156 5.30 -0.24 -2.46
N GLU A 157 4.65 -1.09 -3.25
CA GLU A 157 3.65 -0.70 -4.25
C GLU A 157 2.22 -0.63 -3.68
N SER A 158 2.06 -0.58 -2.36
CA SER A 158 0.73 -0.46 -1.72
C SER A 158 0.27 1.00 -1.67
N ALA A 159 -0.55 1.41 -2.63
CA ALA A 159 -1.20 2.73 -2.64
C ALA A 159 -2.05 2.98 -1.39
N ASP A 160 -2.75 1.97 -0.89
CA ASP A 160 -3.55 2.05 0.34
C ASP A 160 -2.67 2.33 1.57
N ALA A 161 -1.52 1.66 1.70
CA ALA A 161 -0.60 1.88 2.81
C ALA A 161 -0.01 3.30 2.78
N HIS A 162 0.33 3.82 1.60
CA HIS A 162 0.75 5.20 1.43
C HIS A 162 -0.34 6.21 1.82
N THR A 163 -1.59 5.97 1.40
CA THR A 163 -2.74 6.85 1.70
C THR A 163 -3.05 6.86 3.20
N ASN A 164 -2.96 5.70 3.85
CA ASN A 164 -3.15 5.55 5.29
C ASN A 164 -2.02 6.20 6.10
N LEU A 165 -0.76 6.06 5.68
CA LEU A 165 0.38 6.77 6.28
C LEU A 165 0.22 8.28 6.20
N ALA A 166 -0.16 8.79 5.02
CA ALA A 166 -0.42 10.22 4.85
C ALA A 166 -1.49 10.71 5.83
N SER A 167 -2.56 9.93 6.01
CA SER A 167 -3.59 10.21 7.01
C SER A 167 -3.01 10.27 8.43
N ALA A 168 -2.23 9.27 8.85
CA ALA A 168 -1.64 9.31 10.18
C ALA A 168 -0.64 10.45 10.37
N TYR A 169 0.17 10.81 9.38
CA TYR A 169 1.10 11.94 9.48
C TYR A 169 0.37 13.28 9.67
N VAL A 170 -0.75 13.50 8.98
CA VAL A 170 -1.59 14.70 9.17
C VAL A 170 -2.25 14.71 10.55
N LEU A 171 -2.68 13.55 11.05
CA LEU A 171 -3.34 13.44 12.36
C LEU A 171 -2.36 13.45 13.54
N SER A 172 -1.08 13.14 13.30
CA SER A 172 -0.06 12.98 14.33
C SER A 172 0.24 14.29 15.05
N LYS A 173 0.84 14.19 16.25
CA LYS A 173 1.32 15.34 17.03
C LYS A 173 2.81 15.13 17.31
N PRO A 174 3.71 15.94 16.72
CA PRO A 174 3.45 17.07 15.80
C PRO A 174 2.98 16.61 14.41
N SER A 175 2.08 17.37 13.79
CA SER A 175 1.58 17.10 12.43
C SER A 175 2.69 17.28 11.40
N ARG A 176 2.80 16.35 10.45
CA ARG A 176 3.81 16.37 9.38
C ARG A 176 3.16 16.24 7.99
N PRO A 177 2.48 17.28 7.49
CA PRO A 177 1.78 17.19 6.22
C PRO A 177 2.73 17.10 5.02
N ASP A 178 3.99 17.55 5.15
CA ASP A 178 5.00 17.45 4.09
C ASP A 178 5.24 15.97 3.71
N LEU A 179 5.42 15.11 4.72
CA LEU A 179 5.56 13.65 4.51
C LEU A 179 4.27 13.02 3.97
N ALA A 180 3.11 13.58 4.33
CA ALA A 180 1.83 13.12 3.80
C ALA A 180 1.68 13.43 2.31
N VAL A 181 2.14 14.59 1.86
CA VAL A 181 2.18 14.95 0.42
C VAL A 181 3.07 13.97 -0.34
N ASP A 182 4.26 13.65 0.17
CA ASP A 182 5.18 12.72 -0.49
C ASP A 182 4.55 11.34 -0.68
N HIS A 183 3.95 10.77 0.38
CA HIS A 183 3.27 9.49 0.27
C HIS A 183 2.05 9.53 -0.65
N LEU A 184 1.26 10.60 -0.64
CA LEU A 184 0.12 10.74 -1.55
C LEU A 184 0.57 10.92 -3.01
N LYS A 185 1.69 11.60 -3.26
CA LYS A 185 2.32 11.65 -4.59
C LYS A 185 2.74 10.26 -5.04
N THR A 186 3.37 9.45 -4.17
CA THR A 186 3.69 8.05 -4.49
C THR A 186 2.43 7.22 -4.76
N ALA A 187 1.39 7.32 -3.92
CA ALA A 187 0.13 6.63 -4.14
C ALA A 187 -0.51 7.00 -5.49
N ALA A 188 -0.49 8.29 -5.84
CA ALA A 188 -0.98 8.79 -7.12
C ALA A 188 -0.14 8.30 -8.33
N THR A 189 1.14 7.95 -8.14
CA THR A 189 1.94 7.32 -9.20
C THR A 189 1.64 5.83 -9.38
N ILE A 190 1.29 5.13 -8.29
CA ILE A 190 0.97 3.69 -8.32
C ILE A 190 -0.42 3.49 -8.94
N THR A 191 -1.40 4.29 -8.51
CA THR A 191 -2.79 4.22 -8.96
C THR A 191 -3.25 5.60 -9.44
N PRO A 192 -2.88 6.00 -10.67
CA PRO A 192 -3.20 7.32 -11.21
C PRO A 192 -4.69 7.55 -11.45
N ASP A 193 -5.43 6.46 -11.70
CA ASP A 193 -6.86 6.49 -12.04
C ASP A 193 -7.77 6.57 -10.81
N ASP A 194 -7.23 6.48 -9.59
CA ASP A 194 -8.03 6.58 -8.36
C ASP A 194 -8.32 8.06 -8.01
N PRO A 195 -9.57 8.51 -8.14
CA PRO A 195 -9.90 9.90 -7.89
C PRO A 195 -9.96 10.24 -6.40
N GLU A 196 -10.10 9.26 -5.50
CA GLU A 196 -10.04 9.51 -4.05
C GLU A 196 -8.60 9.83 -3.61
N ILE A 197 -7.59 9.20 -4.23
CA ILE A 197 -6.18 9.55 -3.98
C ILE A 197 -5.88 10.97 -4.44
N GLN A 198 -6.36 11.35 -5.64
CA GLN A 198 -6.24 12.74 -6.13
C GLN A 198 -6.92 13.73 -5.19
N TYR A 199 -8.10 13.38 -4.67
CA TYR A 199 -8.82 14.21 -3.70
C TYR A 199 -8.04 14.38 -2.38
N ASN A 200 -7.49 13.29 -1.85
CA ASN A 200 -6.68 13.31 -0.63
C ASN A 200 -5.40 14.13 -0.82
N LEU A 201 -4.70 13.94 -1.94
CA LEU A 201 -3.52 14.73 -2.29
C LEU A 201 -3.86 16.22 -2.33
N ALA A 202 -4.95 16.58 -3.01
CA ALA A 202 -5.41 17.96 -3.10
C ALA A 202 -5.73 18.58 -1.74
N ALA A 203 -6.39 17.82 -0.84
CA ALA A 203 -6.73 18.30 0.49
C ALA A 203 -5.52 18.55 1.37
N VAL A 204 -4.48 17.69 1.28
CA VAL A 204 -3.23 17.91 2.01
C VAL A 204 -2.42 19.07 1.40
N LEU A 205 -2.36 19.18 0.07
CA LEU A 205 -1.73 20.31 -0.61
C LEU A 205 -2.38 21.65 -0.27
N GLU A 206 -3.73 21.68 -0.19
CA GLU A 206 -4.46 22.86 0.25
C GLU A 206 -4.10 23.24 1.68
N ALA A 207 -3.93 22.25 2.57
CA ALA A 207 -3.48 22.50 3.93
C ALA A 207 -2.08 23.12 3.94
N CYS A 208 -1.15 22.62 3.12
CA CYS A 208 0.19 23.16 2.94
C CYS A 208 0.27 24.50 2.17
N GLU A 209 -0.87 25.14 1.87
CA GLU A 209 -0.95 26.38 1.08
C GLU A 209 -0.38 26.28 -0.35
N GLN A 210 -0.20 25.06 -0.86
CA GLN A 210 0.18 24.80 -2.26
C GLN A 210 -1.08 24.80 -3.15
N LEU A 211 -1.72 25.96 -3.26
CA LEU A 211 -3.08 26.10 -3.79
C LEU A 211 -3.19 25.74 -5.29
N GLU A 212 -2.18 26.05 -6.10
CA GLU A 212 -2.16 25.73 -7.53
C GLU A 212 -2.09 24.22 -7.81
N GLU A 213 -1.23 23.52 -7.07
CA GLU A 213 -1.13 22.05 -7.13
C GLU A 213 -2.43 21.41 -6.61
N ALA A 214 -2.97 21.93 -5.49
CA ALA A 214 -4.23 21.47 -4.92
C ALA A 214 -5.40 21.63 -5.91
N LEU A 215 -5.50 22.77 -6.58
CA LEU A 215 -6.54 23.03 -7.58
C LEU A 215 -6.46 22.03 -8.75
N THR A 216 -5.25 21.70 -9.20
CA THR A 216 -5.03 20.73 -10.27
C THR A 216 -5.46 19.33 -9.84
N ALA A 217 -5.08 18.90 -8.64
CA ALA A 217 -5.45 17.59 -8.10
C ALA A 217 -6.97 17.49 -7.82
N TYR A 218 -7.62 18.54 -7.30
CA TYR A 218 -9.07 18.56 -7.11
C TYR A 218 -9.83 18.47 -8.45
N LYS A 219 -9.34 19.10 -9.51
CA LYS A 219 -9.94 18.97 -10.85
C LYS A 219 -9.87 17.53 -11.35
N ARG A 220 -8.72 16.87 -11.22
CA ARG A 220 -8.58 15.44 -11.56
C ARG A 220 -9.53 14.56 -10.75
N ALA A 221 -9.67 14.83 -9.45
CA ALA A 221 -10.63 14.13 -8.60
C ALA A 221 -12.08 14.34 -9.06
N LEU A 222 -12.44 15.57 -9.46
CA LEU A 222 -13.77 15.89 -9.99
C LEU A 222 -14.02 15.17 -11.32
N ASP A 223 -13.05 15.16 -12.22
CA ASP A 223 -13.12 14.48 -13.52
C ASP A 223 -13.33 12.96 -13.34
N GLY A 224 -12.73 12.37 -12.31
CA GLY A 224 -12.95 10.97 -11.92
C GLY A 224 -14.21 10.72 -11.09
N GLY A 225 -15.07 11.71 -10.87
CA GLY A 225 -16.40 11.55 -10.28
C GLY A 225 -16.55 11.99 -8.82
N ILE A 226 -15.53 12.59 -8.20
CA ILE A 226 -15.60 13.10 -6.82
C ILE A 226 -16.25 14.49 -6.80
N GLN A 227 -17.58 14.53 -6.85
CA GLN A 227 -18.36 15.78 -6.92
C GLN A 227 -18.08 16.74 -5.76
N ARG A 228 -17.79 16.23 -4.56
CA ARG A 228 -17.42 17.07 -3.40
C ARG A 228 -16.18 17.93 -3.63
N ALA A 229 -15.32 17.59 -4.61
CA ALA A 229 -14.17 18.40 -4.98
C ALA A 229 -14.56 19.77 -5.56
N GLU A 230 -15.76 19.91 -6.12
CA GLU A 230 -16.22 21.15 -6.75
C GLU A 230 -16.22 22.34 -5.79
N GLN A 231 -16.68 22.14 -4.55
CA GLN A 231 -16.63 23.18 -3.53
C GLN A 231 -15.19 23.56 -3.17
N ASN A 232 -14.30 22.58 -3.09
CA ASN A 232 -12.89 22.83 -2.78
C ASN A 232 -12.18 23.56 -3.93
N ILE A 233 -12.53 23.27 -5.19
CA ILE A 233 -12.06 24.01 -6.37
C ILE A 233 -12.45 25.48 -6.28
N ARG A 234 -13.72 25.77 -5.94
CA ARG A 234 -14.19 27.15 -5.74
C ARG A 234 -13.41 27.86 -4.65
N ASN A 235 -13.25 27.21 -3.49
CA ASN A 235 -12.53 27.76 -2.35
C ASN A 235 -11.05 28.06 -2.69
N CYS A 236 -10.36 27.11 -3.33
CA CYS A 236 -8.97 27.28 -3.76
C CYS A 236 -8.83 28.40 -4.80
N SER A 237 -9.73 28.44 -5.79
CA SER A 237 -9.71 29.48 -6.83
C SER A 237 -9.89 30.89 -6.25
N ALA A 238 -10.78 31.04 -5.26
CA ALA A 238 -11.00 32.31 -4.58
C ALA A 238 -9.74 32.75 -3.78
N LYS A 239 -9.08 31.83 -3.07
CA LYS A 239 -7.84 32.11 -2.35
C LYS A 239 -6.72 32.56 -3.29
N ILE A 240 -6.54 31.85 -4.42
CA ILE A 240 -5.53 32.18 -5.43
C ILE A 240 -5.80 33.57 -6.02
N LEU A 241 -7.04 33.86 -6.41
CA LEU A 241 -7.39 35.17 -6.97
C LEU A 241 -7.17 36.30 -5.95
N GLY A 242 -7.59 36.10 -4.69
CA GLY A 242 -7.36 37.07 -3.62
C GLY A 242 -5.87 37.37 -3.41
N ALA A 243 -5.03 36.33 -3.38
CA ALA A 243 -3.57 36.51 -3.28
C ALA A 243 -2.99 37.27 -4.47
N LYS A 244 -3.43 36.97 -5.70
CA LYS A 244 -2.99 37.68 -6.91
C LYS A 244 -3.37 39.15 -6.91
N VAL A 245 -4.60 39.47 -6.52
CA VAL A 245 -5.07 40.86 -6.43
C VAL A 245 -4.29 41.63 -5.35
N ALA A 246 -4.03 41.01 -4.19
CA ALA A 246 -3.24 41.63 -3.13
C ALA A 246 -1.80 41.94 -3.59
N ILE A 247 -1.15 41.00 -4.29
CA ILE A 247 0.19 41.20 -4.86
C ILE A 247 0.17 42.34 -5.89
N GLN A 248 -0.83 42.38 -6.77
CA GLN A 248 -0.97 43.42 -7.79
C GLN A 248 -1.11 44.81 -7.15
N GLN A 249 -1.98 44.95 -6.14
CA GLN A 249 -2.17 46.21 -5.41
C GLN A 249 -0.91 46.67 -4.70
N GLN A 250 -0.16 45.73 -4.13
CA GLN A 250 1.12 46.05 -3.48
C GLN A 250 2.14 46.58 -4.50
N GLN A 251 2.25 45.94 -5.67
CA GLN A 251 3.15 46.38 -6.73
C GLN A 251 2.77 47.76 -7.28
N GLU A 252 1.48 48.03 -7.46
CA GLU A 252 0.98 49.35 -7.87
C GLU A 252 1.30 50.43 -6.84
N ALA A 253 1.09 50.15 -5.55
CA ALA A 253 1.41 51.08 -4.47
C ALA A 253 2.93 51.37 -4.39
N GLU A 254 3.77 50.34 -4.51
CA GLU A 254 5.24 50.47 -4.54
C GLU A 254 5.71 51.29 -5.76
N GLU A 255 5.08 51.08 -6.93
CA GLU A 255 5.37 51.85 -8.14
C GLU A 255 4.95 53.32 -8.01
N GLU A 256 3.78 53.60 -7.43
CA GLU A 256 3.33 54.97 -7.16
C GLU A 256 4.25 55.68 -6.17
N GLU A 257 4.69 54.99 -5.13
CA GLU A 257 5.65 55.53 -4.16
C GLU A 257 7.00 55.83 -4.82
N ARG A 258 7.51 54.93 -5.67
CA ARG A 258 8.73 55.15 -6.46
C ARG A 258 8.61 56.39 -7.34
N LYS A 259 7.53 56.50 -8.12
CA LYS A 259 7.24 57.68 -8.96
C LYS A 259 7.10 58.96 -8.15
N ARG A 260 6.58 58.88 -6.91
CA ARG A 260 6.50 60.04 -6.01
C ARG A 260 7.89 60.49 -5.55
N LYS A 261 8.76 59.57 -5.17
CA LYS A 261 10.15 59.86 -4.74
C LYS A 261 10.98 60.47 -5.87
N GLU A 262 10.90 59.91 -7.08
CA GLU A 262 11.61 60.43 -8.26
C GLU A 262 11.23 61.89 -8.59
N ARG A 263 9.93 62.23 -8.49
CA ARG A 263 9.45 63.60 -8.69
C ARG A 263 9.96 64.61 -7.64
N HIS A 264 10.24 64.17 -6.42
CA HIS A 264 10.70 65.06 -5.32
C HIS A 264 12.23 65.07 -5.16
N GLY A 265 12.97 64.11 -5.72
CA GLY A 265 14.43 64.01 -5.61
C GLY A 265 15.23 64.67 -6.74
N GLY A 266 14.58 65.09 -7.84
CA GLY A 266 15.24 65.70 -9.01
C GLY A 266 15.43 67.22 -8.97
N GLY A 267 15.09 67.88 -7.86
CA GLY A 267 15.26 69.33 -7.69
C GLY A 267 16.37 69.64 -6.70
N ASN A 268 17.63 69.53 -7.11
CA ASN A 268 18.78 70.04 -6.37
C ASN A 268 19.81 70.61 -7.34
#